data_AF-A0A917KBA9-F1
#
_entry.id   AF-A0A917KBA9-F1
#
_cell.length_a   1.000
_cell.length_b   1.000
_cell.length_c   1.000
_cell.angle_alpha   90.00
_cell.angle_beta   90.00
_cell.angle_gamma   90.00
#
_symmetry.space_group_name_H-M   'P 1'
#
loop_
_entity.id
_entity.type
_entity.pdbx_description
1 polymer ?
#
loop_
_entity_poly.entity_id
_entity_poly.type
_entity_poly.pdbx_seq_one_letter_code
_entity_poly.pdbx_strand_id
1 'polypeptide(L)' 'MEQAKSLGNVRIHACAMTADLMGLTVDDFELVDDIVGVGEFVQMASEAATTMYIS' A
#
# COMPACT_ATOMS: atom_id res chain seq x y z
N MET A 1 -6.49 -3.71 11.15
CA MET A 1 -6.45 -2.78 10.00
C MET A 1 -7.77 -2.05 9.82
N GLU A 2 -8.92 -2.73 9.91
CA GLU A 2 -10.25 -2.08 9.87
C GLU A 2 -10.42 -0.95 10.89
N GLN A 3 -10.01 -1.17 12.14
CA GLN A 3 -10.02 -0.13 13.18
C GLN A 3 -9.15 1.08 12.81
N ALA A 4 -8.00 0.85 12.16
CA ALA A 4 -7.14 1.94 11.72
C ALA A 4 -7.79 2.75 10.58
N LYS A 5 -8.48 2.06 9.65
CA LYS A 5 -9.29 2.70 8.60
C LYS A 5 -10.51 3.45 9.16
N SER A 6 -11.09 3.03 10.28
CA SER A 6 -12.25 3.72 10.89
C SER A 6 -11.88 4.89 11.79
N LEU A 7 -10.66 4.89 12.36
CA LEU A 7 -10.17 5.93 13.25
C LEU A 7 -9.55 7.14 12.52
N GLY A 8 -9.22 7.02 11.23
CA GLY A 8 -8.58 8.10 10.50
C GLY A 8 -8.37 7.83 9.01
N ASN A 9 -7.62 8.73 8.35
CA ASN A 9 -7.35 8.66 6.91
C ASN A 9 -6.15 7.74 6.62
N VAL A 10 -6.38 6.43 6.63
CA VAL A 10 -5.37 5.41 6.32
C VAL A 10 -5.63 4.84 4.92
N ARG A 11 -4.63 4.94 4.03
CA ARG A 11 -4.60 4.28 2.72
C ARG A 11 -3.65 3.10 2.75
N ILE A 12 -4.06 1.97 2.18
CA ILE A 12 -3.31 0.72 2.15
C ILE A 12 -3.02 0.38 0.69
N HIS A 13 -1.75 0.39 0.32
CA HIS A 13 -1.29 0.10 -1.04
C HIS A 13 -0.58 -1.27 -1.07
N ALA A 14 -0.89 -2.10 -2.06
CA ALA A 14 -0.14 -3.33 -2.31
C ALA A 14 1.00 -3.08 -3.32
N CYS A 15 2.14 -3.75 -3.14
CA CYS A 15 3.28 -3.64 -4.05
C CYS A 15 3.02 -4.40 -5.35
N ALA A 16 3.03 -3.71 -6.49
CA ALA A 16 2.79 -4.29 -7.81
C ALA A 16 3.70 -5.48 -8.11
N MET A 17 5.01 -5.35 -7.89
CA MET A 17 5.97 -6.41 -8.16
C MET A 17 5.67 -7.70 -7.38
N THR A 18 5.26 -7.55 -6.11
CA THR A 18 4.92 -8.70 -5.27
C THR A 18 3.58 -9.30 -5.67
N ALA A 19 2.57 -8.47 -5.97
CA ALA A 19 1.27 -8.93 -6.45
C ALA A 19 1.43 -9.73 -7.75
N ASP A 20 2.20 -9.24 -8.71
CA ASP A 20 2.51 -9.92 -9.97
C ASP A 20 3.22 -11.26 -9.74
N LEU A 21 4.24 -11.29 -8.85
CA LEU A 21 4.97 -12.52 -8.51
C LEU A 21 4.06 -13.59 -7.90
N MET A 22 3.06 -13.15 -7.13
CA MET A 22 2.09 -14.03 -6.46
C MET A 22 0.84 -14.31 -7.31
N GLY A 23 0.70 -13.69 -8.48
CA GLY A 23 -0.50 -13.81 -9.32
C GLY A 23 -1.76 -13.24 -8.68
N LEU A 24 -1.62 -12.21 -7.83
CA LEU A 24 -2.72 -11.57 -7.10
C LEU A 24 -3.18 -10.30 -7.84
N THR A 25 -4.46 -10.03 -7.71
CA THR A 25 -5.15 -8.82 -8.21
C THR A 25 -5.73 -8.03 -7.05
N VAL A 26 -6.22 -6.81 -7.31
CA VAL A 26 -6.80 -5.97 -6.23
C VAL A 26 -8.01 -6.63 -5.59
N ASP A 27 -8.77 -7.41 -6.37
CA ASP A 27 -9.99 -8.10 -5.93
C ASP A 27 -9.69 -9.22 -4.91
N ASP A 28 -8.45 -9.67 -4.83
CA ASP A 28 -8.00 -10.66 -3.84
C ASP A 28 -7.75 -10.04 -2.45
N PHE A 29 -7.91 -8.72 -2.30
CA PHE A 29 -7.66 -7.99 -1.05
C PHE A 29 -8.89 -7.19 -0.58
N GLU A 30 -9.40 -7.49 0.62
CA GLU A 30 -10.56 -6.74 1.17
C GLU A 30 -10.23 -5.31 1.63
N LEU A 31 -8.98 -5.05 2.03
CA LEU A 31 -8.58 -3.79 2.67
C LEU A 31 -7.60 -2.94 1.86
N VAL A 32 -7.10 -3.45 0.74
CA VAL A 32 -6.18 -2.72 -0.13
C VAL A 32 -6.99 -1.75 -0.98
N ASP A 33 -6.53 -0.50 -1.06
CA ASP A 33 -7.20 0.53 -1.86
C ASP A 33 -6.76 0.48 -3.33
N ASP A 34 -5.50 0.12 -3.59
CA ASP A 34 -4.89 0.03 -4.92
C ASP A 34 -3.56 -0.76 -4.90
N ILE A 35 -3.05 -1.03 -6.10
CA ILE A 35 -1.74 -1.64 -6.33
C ILE A 35 -0.82 -0.57 -6.92
N VAL A 36 0.32 -0.33 -6.27
CA VAL A 36 1.26 0.73 -6.66
C VAL A 36 2.64 0.18 -7.02
N GLY A 37 3.28 0.82 -7.99
CA GLY A 37 4.66 0.54 -8.34
C GLY A 37 5.67 1.16 -7.38
N VAL A 38 6.93 0.72 -7.47
CA VAL A 38 8.03 1.28 -6.67
C VAL A 38 8.24 2.79 -6.93
N GLY A 39 8.01 3.26 -8.16
CA GLY A 39 8.15 4.68 -8.51
C GLY A 39 7.14 5.57 -7.78
N GLU A 40 5.88 5.13 -7.73
CA GLU A 40 4.80 5.83 -7.01
C GLU A 40 5.04 5.82 -5.51
N PHE A 41 5.47 4.68 -4.95
CA PHE A 41 5.86 4.61 -3.54
C PHE A 41 7.00 5.58 -3.21
N VAL A 42 8.05 5.64 -4.03
CA VAL A 42 9.16 6.58 -3.81
C VAL A 42 8.69 8.03 -3.88
N GLN A 43 7.79 8.37 -4.80
CA GLN A 43 7.20 9.71 -4.88
C GLN A 43 6.44 10.05 -3.59
N MET A 44 5.52 9.18 -3.15
CA MET A 44 4.77 9.38 -1.90
C MET A 44 5.69 9.48 -0.68
N ALA A 45 6.71 8.61 -0.60
CA ALA A 45 7.68 8.60 0.48
C ALA A 45 8.55 9.86 0.51
N SER A 46 8.80 10.50 -0.64
CA SER A 46 9.55 11.76 -0.74
C SER A 46 8.76 12.97 -0.25
N GLU A 47 7.43 12.89 -0.33
CA GLU A 47 6.50 13.92 0.15
C GLU A 47 6.06 13.69 1.60
N ALA A 48 6.30 12.49 2.15
CA ALA A 48 5.93 12.12 3.50
C ALA A 48 6.83 12.80 4.55
N ALA A 49 6.24 13.26 5.66
CA ALA A 49 6.98 13.81 6.79
C ALA A 49 7.88 12.76 7.47
N THR A 50 7.52 11.48 7.39
CA THR A 50 8.30 10.36 7.95
C THR A 50 8.00 9.11 7.14
N THR A 51 9.05 8.40 6.75
CA THR A 51 8.97 7.11 6.06
C THR A 51 9.66 6.05 6.92
N MET A 52 8.98 4.92 7.14
CA MET A 52 9.49 3.82 7.95
C MET A 52 9.52 2.53 7.14
N TYR A 53 10.54 1.72 7.38
CA TYR A 53 10.64 0.35 6.87
C TYR A 53 10.55 -0.63 8.05
N ILE A 54 9.67 -1.62 7.93
CA ILE A 54 9.42 -2.65 8.94
C ILE A 54 9.68 -3.99 8.26
N SER A 55 10.61 -4.78 8.81
CA SER A 55 10.98 -6.12 8.35
C SER A 55 10.41 -7.22 9.22
#